data_AF-A0A382M0V3-F1
#
_entry.id   AF-A0A382M0V3-F1
#
_cell.length_a   1.000
_cell.length_b   1.000
_cell.length_c   1.000
_cell.angle_alpha   90.00
_cell.angle_beta   90.00
_cell.angle_gamma   90.00
#
_symmetry.space_group_name_H-M   'P 1'
#
loop_
_entity.id
_entity.type
_entity.pdbx_description
1 polymer ?
#
loop_
_entity_poly.entity_id
_entity_poly.type
_entity_poly.pdbx_seq_one_letter_code
_entity_poly.pdbx_strand_id
1 'polypeptide(L)' 'GYLLMEVGEGQSTAVEALFAQVASVSEVQTKLDLNGVPRVVVARISSS' A
#
# COMPACT_ATOMS: atom_id res chain seq x y z
N GLY A 1 10.94 -2.48 -7.82
CA GLY A 1 9.64 -2.64 -8.51
C GLY A 1 8.54 -2.01 -7.68
N TYR A 2 7.29 -2.06 -8.16
CA TYR A 2 6.12 -1.63 -7.40
C TYR A 2 5.14 -2.77 -7.27
N LEU A 3 4.54 -2.91 -6.09
CA LEU A 3 3.36 -3.72 -5.84
C LEU A 3 2.18 -2.78 -5.61
N LEU A 4 1.09 -3.01 -6.34
CA LEU A 4 -0.15 -2.28 -6.17
C LEU A 4 -1.20 -3.29 -5.68
N MET A 5 -1.81 -2.99 -4.54
CA MET A 5 -2.81 -3.84 -3.92
C MET A 5 -4.11 -3.07 -3.79
N GLU A 6 -5.17 -3.55 -4.44
CA GLU A 6 -6.53 -3.08 -4.15
C GLU A 6 -6.94 -3.55 -2.76
N VAL A 7 -7.65 -2.69 -2.03
CA VAL A 7 -8.09 -2.93 -0.67
C VAL A 7 -9.55 -2.53 -0.51
N GLY A 8 -10.26 -3.29 0.34
CA GLY A 8 -11.60 -2.91 0.77
C GLY A 8 -11.60 -1.60 1.56
N GLU A 9 -12.76 -0.96 1.62
CA GLU A 9 -12.95 0.26 2.42
C GLU A 9 -12.57 0.01 3.89
N GLY A 10 -11.75 0.91 4.45
CA GLY A 10 -11.25 0.81 5.82
C GLY A 10 -10.06 -0.15 6.03
N GLN A 11 -9.57 -0.82 4.98
CA GLN A 11 -8.48 -1.80 5.12
C GLN A 11 -7.08 -1.22 4.87
N SER A 12 -6.97 -0.01 4.30
CA SER A 12 -5.68 0.56 3.87
C SER A 12 -4.65 0.64 5.01
N THR A 13 -5.05 1.10 6.20
CA THR A 13 -4.14 1.21 7.36
C THR A 13 -3.59 -0.14 7.82
N ALA A 14 -4.40 -1.20 7.80
CA ALA A 14 -3.94 -2.54 8.18
C ALA A 14 -2.92 -3.07 7.16
N VAL A 15 -3.16 -2.83 5.87
CA VAL A 15 -2.25 -3.24 4.79
C VAL A 15 -0.94 -2.44 4.81
N GLU A 16 -0.99 -1.13 5.06
CA GLU A 16 0.20 -0.30 5.28
C GLU A 16 1.06 -0.84 6.43
N ALA A 17 0.43 -1.20 7.56
CA ALA A 17 1.13 -1.78 8.72
C ALA A 17 1.77 -3.14 8.42
N LEU A 18 1.17 -3.95 7.53
CA LEU A 18 1.78 -5.20 7.05
C LEU A 18 3.01 -4.91 6.19
N PHE A 19 2.93 -3.96 5.25
CA PHE A 19 4.08 -3.62 4.40
C PHE A 19 5.23 -2.97 5.16
N ALA A 20 4.96 -2.22 6.23
CA ALA A 20 6.00 -1.67 7.10
C ALA A 20 6.87 -2.75 7.79
N GLN A 21 6.36 -3.98 7.90
CA GLN A 21 7.09 -5.11 8.49
C GLN A 21 7.96 -5.87 7.47
N VAL A 22 7.82 -5.56 6.18
CA VAL A 22 8.53 -6.26 5.10
C VAL A 22 9.81 -5.50 4.76
N ALA A 23 10.97 -6.09 5.08
CA ALA A 23 12.28 -5.45 4.90
C ALA A 23 12.60 -5.00 3.46
N SER A 24 12.01 -5.66 2.45
CA SER A 24 12.19 -5.30 1.03
C SER A 24 11.30 -4.13 0.59
N VAL A 25 10.41 -3.61 1.43
CA VAL A 25 9.56 -2.46 1.12
C VAL A 25 10.22 -1.19 1.65
N SER A 26 10.49 -0.23 0.75
CA SER A 26 11.15 1.04 1.09
C SER A 26 10.22 2.23 1.19
N GLU A 27 9.03 2.14 0.61
CA GLU A 27 8.04 3.22 0.58
C GLU A 27 6.64 2.63 0.44
N VAL A 28 5.66 3.20 1.16
CA VAL A 28 4.25 2.84 1.07
C VAL A 28 3.42 4.10 0.92
N GLN A 29 2.50 4.11 -0.04
CA GLN A 29 1.55 5.20 -0.26
C GLN A 29 0.14 4.65 -0.45
N THR A 30 -0.85 5.31 0.13
CA THR A 30 -2.26 5.04 -0.16
C THR A 30 -2.79 5.99 -1.24
N LYS A 31 -3.52 5.44 -2.20
CA LYS A 31 -4.24 6.17 -3.25
C LYS A 31 -5.74 6.01 -3.05
N LEU A 32 -6.42 7.14 -3.22
CA LEU A 32 -7.87 7.25 -3.14
C LEU A 32 -8.49 7.00 -4.52
N ASP A 33 -9.73 6.51 -4.53
CA ASP A 33 -10.57 6.53 -5.72
C ASP A 33 -11.16 7.93 -6.01
N LEU A 34 -12.00 8.03 -7.04
CA LEU A 34 -12.64 9.30 -7.41
C LEU A 34 -13.62 9.84 -6.35
N ASN A 35 -14.05 9.00 -5.40
CA ASN A 35 -14.92 9.39 -4.29
C ASN A 35 -14.13 9.71 -3.01
N GLY A 36 -12.79 9.70 -3.08
CA GLY A 36 -11.94 9.96 -1.92
C GLY A 36 -11.78 8.76 -0.97
N VAL A 37 -12.23 7.57 -1.35
CA VAL A 37 -12.10 6.36 -0.53
C VAL A 37 -10.73 5.71 -0.76
N PRO A 38 -9.95 5.40 0.29
CA PRO A 38 -8.73 4.60 0.15
C PRO A 38 -9.01 3.25 -0.51
N ARG A 39 -8.39 3.01 -1.67
CA ARG A 39 -8.62 1.77 -2.46
C ARG A 39 -7.36 1.08 -2.92
N VAL A 40 -6.23 1.76 -3.00
CA VAL A 40 -4.99 1.14 -3.46
C VAL A 40 -3.84 1.49 -2.55
N VAL A 41 -3.14 0.49 -2.04
CA VAL A 41 -1.84 0.65 -1.38
C VAL A 41 -0.73 0.35 -2.40
N VAL A 42 0.16 1.31 -2.59
CA VAL A 42 1.32 1.22 -3.49
C VAL A 42 2.57 1.07 -2.66
N ALA A 43 3.25 -0.07 -2.80
CA ALA A 43 4.50 -0.35 -2.12
C ALA A 43 5.67 -0.36 -3.11
N ARG A 44 6.72 0.42 -2.83
CA ARG A 44 8.00 0.35 -3.56
C ARG A 44 8.81 -0.80 -2.99
N ILE A 45 9.06 -1.79 -3.83
CA ILE A 45 9.91 -2.94 -3.50
C ILE A 45 11.33 -2.64 -3.96
N SER A 46 12.26 -2.59 -3.02
CA SER A 46 13.69 -2.57 -3.30
C SER A 46 14.17 -3.98 -3.57
N SER A 47 14.73 -4.21 -4.74
CA SER A 47 15.56 -5.37 -5.00
C SER A 47 16.93 -5.07 -4.39
N SER A 48 17.27 -5.79 -3.32
CA SER A 48 18.65 -5.87 -2.81
C SER A 48 19.58 -6.46 -3.87
#